data_AF-A0A818HTT9-F1
#
_entry.id   AF-A0A818HTT9-F1
#
_cell.length_a   1.000
_cell.length_b   1.000
_cell.length_c   1.000
_cell.angle_alpha   90.00
_cell.angle_beta   90.00
_cell.angle_gamma   90.00
#
_symmetry.space_group_name_H-M   'P 1'
#
loop_
_entity.id
_entity.type
_entity.pdbx_description
1 polymer ?
#
loop_
_entity_poly.entity_id
_entity_poly.type
_entity_poly.pdbx_seq_one_letter_code
_entity_poly.pdbx_strand_id
1 'polypeptide(L)'
;MQLVHRAMATDDLTVTEKKDSIILIKRKDGDARSIVEHSDMFTFIASSLNKSKLWSDLHIEIFEAQGHIRDHIALFRRARIIIGPHGAGMMNILWSSPGTHVVEIGYTTGMTFPEMYAEMSLHLEHHYWICKGHGNYYTPIHVDMDDFMYIFNQIMHEIEMEKARS
;
A
#
# COMPACT_ATOMS: atom_id res chain seq x y z
N MET A 1 -16.77 2.65 36.41
CA MET A 1 -16.14 2.62 35.07
C MET A 1 -17.24 2.34 34.06
N GLN A 2 -17.74 3.38 33.38
CA GLN A 2 -18.93 3.28 32.54
C GLN A 2 -18.48 2.96 31.11
N LEU A 3 -18.74 1.73 30.66
CA LEU A 3 -18.55 1.34 29.26
C LEU A 3 -19.57 2.08 28.41
N VAL A 4 -19.10 2.99 27.56
CA VAL A 4 -19.92 3.65 26.56
C VAL A 4 -19.99 2.74 25.33
N HIS A 5 -20.93 1.79 25.31
CA HIS A 5 -21.37 1.16 24.08
C HIS A 5 -22.23 2.18 23.32
N ARG A 6 -21.58 3.04 22.53
CA ARG A 6 -22.29 3.78 21.51
C ARG A 6 -22.49 2.81 20.35
N ALA A 7 -23.71 2.31 20.19
CA ALA A 7 -24.11 1.61 18.98
C ALA A 7 -23.77 2.53 17.81
N MET A 8 -22.80 2.12 16.99
CA MET A 8 -22.57 2.77 15.71
C MET A 8 -23.81 2.49 14.87
N ALA A 9 -24.43 3.57 14.39
CA ALA A 9 -25.50 3.47 13.41
C ALA A 9 -25.00 2.56 12.28
N THR A 10 -25.82 1.57 11.93
CA THR A 10 -25.67 0.76 10.74
C THR A 10 -26.00 1.66 9.54
N ASP A 11 -25.12 2.63 9.27
CA ASP A 11 -25.07 3.23 7.95
C ASP A 11 -24.69 2.10 7.00
N ASP A 12 -25.48 1.96 5.96
CA ASP A 12 -25.43 0.93 4.94
C ASP A 12 -23.98 0.62 4.49
N LEU A 13 -23.38 -0.42 5.09
CA LEU A 13 -22.01 -0.88 4.82
C LEU A 13 -21.87 -1.54 3.43
N THR A 14 -22.87 -1.43 2.57
CA THR A 14 -22.93 -2.15 1.29
C THR A 14 -22.45 -1.34 0.08
N VAL A 15 -22.01 -0.08 0.26
CA VAL A 15 -21.27 0.60 -0.81
C VAL A 15 -19.85 0.03 -0.83
N THR A 16 -19.64 -1.01 -1.66
CA THR A 16 -18.30 -1.42 -2.05
C THR A 16 -17.63 -0.24 -2.74
N GLU A 17 -16.76 0.46 -2.01
CA GLU A 17 -16.01 1.57 -2.59
C GLU A 17 -15.14 1.06 -3.74
N LYS A 18 -15.16 1.80 -4.84
CA LYS A 18 -14.36 1.46 -6.01
C LYS A 18 -12.88 1.47 -5.62
N LYS A 19 -12.23 0.32 -5.72
CA LYS A 19 -10.79 0.17 -5.51
C LYS A 19 -10.02 0.62 -6.74
N ASP A 20 -9.67 1.90 -6.79
CA ASP A 20 -9.08 2.51 -7.98
C ASP A 20 -7.76 3.26 -7.74
N SER A 21 -7.21 3.24 -6.53
CA SER A 21 -5.95 3.92 -6.22
C SER A 21 -4.78 2.95 -6.02
N ILE A 22 -3.63 3.28 -6.60
CA ILE A 22 -2.32 2.72 -6.26
C ILE A 22 -1.60 3.74 -5.39
N ILE A 23 -1.46 3.46 -4.10
CA ILE A 23 -0.85 4.39 -3.14
C ILE A 23 0.65 4.08 -3.04
N LEU A 24 1.48 5.09 -3.29
CA LEU A 24 2.92 5.07 -3.02
C LEU A 24 3.21 5.94 -1.79
N ILE A 25 3.58 5.30 -0.69
CA ILE A 25 3.93 5.99 0.55
C ILE A 25 5.33 6.59 0.39
N LYS A 26 5.40 7.92 0.38
CA LYS A 26 6.64 8.67 0.29
C LYS A 26 6.99 9.26 1.65
N ARG A 27 8.25 9.11 2.03
CA ARG A 27 8.86 9.86 3.14
C ARG A 27 9.72 10.96 2.54
N LYS A 28 9.97 12.01 3.32
CA LYS A 28 10.87 13.09 2.89
C LYS A 28 12.25 12.51 2.52
N ASP A 29 12.80 12.96 1.40
CA ASP A 29 14.06 12.45 0.88
C ASP A 29 15.19 12.65 1.92
N GLY A 30 15.93 11.58 2.19
CA GLY A 30 17.01 11.55 3.19
C GLY A 30 16.57 11.19 4.61
N ASP A 31 15.26 11.14 4.90
CA ASP A 31 14.78 10.64 6.18
C ASP A 31 15.05 9.13 6.32
N ALA A 32 15.08 8.65 7.57
CA ALA A 32 15.07 7.23 7.85
C ALA A 32 13.93 6.54 7.08
N ARG A 33 14.27 5.48 6.33
CA ARG A 33 13.39 4.66 5.48
C ARG A 33 12.76 5.38 4.30
N SER A 34 13.24 6.57 3.92
CA SER A 34 12.90 7.09 2.60
C SER A 34 13.42 6.14 1.52
N ILE A 35 12.62 5.89 0.49
CA ILE A 35 13.04 5.03 -0.63
C ILE A 35 13.82 5.88 -1.64
N VAL A 36 15.04 5.45 -1.96
CA VAL A 36 15.90 6.16 -2.91
C VAL A 36 15.32 6.08 -4.33
N GLU A 37 14.84 4.91 -4.75
CA GLU A 37 14.31 4.62 -6.08
C GLU A 37 12.81 4.97 -6.23
N HIS A 38 12.29 5.90 -5.41
CA HIS A 38 10.87 6.25 -5.43
C HIS A 38 10.39 6.77 -6.80
N SER A 39 11.22 7.57 -7.49
CA SER A 39 10.93 8.04 -8.86
C SER A 39 10.86 6.90 -9.88
N ASP A 40 11.69 5.89 -9.71
CA ASP A 40 11.82 4.78 -10.65
C ASP A 40 10.64 3.84 -10.50
N MET A 41 10.22 3.55 -9.26
CA MET A 41 8.97 2.84 -8.97
C MET A 41 7.77 3.55 -9.59
N PHE A 42 7.64 4.87 -9.38
CA PHE A 42 6.54 5.66 -9.97
C PHE A 42 6.54 5.56 -11.51
N THR A 43 7.71 5.74 -12.12
CA THR A 43 7.87 5.70 -13.59
C THR A 43 7.49 4.33 -14.14
N PHE A 44 7.91 3.26 -13.47
CA PHE A 44 7.57 1.89 -13.85
C PHE A 44 6.06 1.63 -13.75
N ILE A 45 5.41 2.01 -12.65
CA ILE A 45 3.96 1.84 -12.46
C ILE A 45 3.21 2.62 -13.54
N ALA A 46 3.52 3.91 -13.71
CA ALA A 46 2.86 4.76 -14.71
C ALA A 46 3.00 4.18 -16.12
N SER A 47 4.20 3.72 -16.47
CA SER A 47 4.46 3.06 -17.76
C SER A 47 3.67 1.77 -17.91
N SER A 48 3.49 1.00 -16.83
CA SER A 48 2.73 -0.25 -16.84
C SER A 48 1.23 -0.03 -17.01
N LEU A 49 0.66 0.98 -16.34
CA LEU A 49 -0.75 1.36 -16.51
C LEU A 49 -1.03 1.84 -17.94
N ASN A 50 -0.10 2.60 -18.54
CA ASN A 50 -0.25 3.12 -19.90
C ASN A 50 -0.21 2.06 -21.00
N LYS A 51 0.24 0.83 -20.72
CA LYS A 51 0.30 -0.26 -21.71
C LYS A 51 -1.07 -0.82 -22.09
N SER A 52 -2.10 -0.64 -21.26
CA SER A 52 -3.42 -1.25 -21.49
C SER A 52 -4.55 -0.37 -20.98
N LYS A 53 -5.62 -0.29 -21.77
CA LYS A 53 -6.87 0.38 -21.35
C LYS A 53 -7.56 -0.32 -20.18
N LEU A 54 -7.22 -1.59 -19.92
CA LEU A 54 -7.72 -2.36 -18.77
C LEU A 54 -7.46 -1.65 -17.42
N TRP A 55 -6.40 -0.84 -17.38
CA TRP A 55 -5.93 -0.14 -16.19
C TRP A 55 -6.31 1.34 -16.15
N SER A 56 -7.13 1.81 -17.09
CA SER A 56 -7.49 3.23 -17.22
C SER A 56 -8.32 3.76 -16.05
N ASP A 57 -8.90 2.88 -15.23
CA ASP A 57 -9.61 3.22 -14.01
C ASP A 57 -8.69 3.39 -12.81
N LEU A 58 -7.46 2.87 -12.86
CA LEU A 58 -6.45 3.00 -11.80
C LEU A 58 -5.68 4.31 -11.92
N HIS A 59 -5.41 4.95 -10.79
CA HIS A 59 -4.55 6.13 -10.70
C HIS A 59 -3.53 5.97 -9.57
N ILE A 60 -2.39 6.66 -9.70
CA ILE A 60 -1.30 6.62 -8.73
C ILE A 60 -1.45 7.80 -7.79
N GLU A 61 -1.38 7.55 -6.49
CA GLU A 61 -1.45 8.55 -5.43
C GLU A 61 -0.17 8.51 -4.59
N ILE A 62 0.52 9.64 -4.44
CA ILE A 62 1.70 9.75 -3.58
C ILE A 62 1.25 10.21 -2.19
N PHE A 63 1.52 9.42 -1.16
CA PHE A 63 1.10 9.68 0.20
C PHE A 63 2.27 10.06 1.11
N GLU A 64 2.29 11.30 1.62
CA GLU A 64 3.37 11.85 2.47
C GLU A 64 2.97 12.02 3.95
N ALA A 65 1.91 11.34 4.39
CA ALA A 65 1.38 11.42 5.76
C ALA A 65 1.09 12.84 6.27
N GLN A 66 0.74 13.76 5.37
CA GLN A 66 0.30 15.12 5.67
C GLN A 66 -1.22 15.26 5.48
N GLY A 67 -1.84 16.26 6.12
CA GLY A 67 -3.27 16.55 5.98
C GLY A 67 -4.14 15.92 7.07
N HIS A 68 -5.45 15.87 6.84
CA HIS A 68 -6.41 15.39 7.84
C HIS A 68 -6.59 13.87 7.77
N ILE A 69 -6.75 13.25 8.94
CA ILE A 69 -7.00 11.81 9.07
C ILE A 69 -8.21 11.32 8.25
N ARG A 70 -9.24 12.17 8.10
CA ARG A 70 -10.41 11.85 7.29
C ARG A 70 -10.04 11.62 5.82
N ASP A 71 -9.11 12.41 5.30
CA ASP A 71 -8.65 12.32 3.92
C ASP A 71 -7.79 11.08 3.73
N HIS A 72 -7.00 10.72 4.76
CA HIS A 72 -6.23 9.47 4.77
C HIS A 72 -7.16 8.27 4.73
N ILE A 73 -8.20 8.25 5.57
CA ILE A 73 -9.21 7.19 5.59
C ILE A 73 -9.88 7.07 4.22
N ALA A 74 -10.34 8.18 3.64
CA ALA A 74 -11.02 8.18 2.34
C ALA A 74 -10.12 7.68 1.21
N LEU A 75 -8.83 8.04 1.22
CA LEU A 75 -7.85 7.58 0.24
C LEU A 75 -7.58 6.07 0.39
N PHE A 76 -7.31 5.61 1.61
CA PHE A 76 -6.93 4.21 1.85
C PHE A 76 -8.07 3.22 1.67
N ARG A 77 -9.34 3.63 1.91
CA ARG A 77 -10.52 2.79 1.62
C ARG A 77 -10.64 2.41 0.14
N ARG A 78 -10.19 3.29 -0.75
CA ARG A 78 -10.16 3.12 -2.23
C ARG A 78 -8.89 2.45 -2.74
N ALA A 79 -7.95 2.09 -1.87
CA ALA A 79 -6.68 1.52 -2.30
C ALA A 79 -6.87 0.13 -2.90
N ARG A 80 -6.43 -0.04 -4.15
CA ARG A 80 -6.25 -1.34 -4.79
C ARG A 80 -4.90 -1.95 -4.43
N ILE A 81 -3.86 -1.12 -4.42
CA ILE A 81 -2.48 -1.48 -4.11
C ILE A 81 -1.90 -0.39 -3.20
N ILE A 82 -1.17 -0.77 -2.15
CA ILE A 82 -0.46 0.11 -1.24
C ILE A 82 1.00 -0.33 -1.22
N ILE A 83 1.92 0.58 -1.54
CA ILE A 83 3.37 0.31 -1.64
C ILE A 83 4.09 1.28 -0.73
N GLY A 84 4.98 0.79 0.13
CA GLY A 84 5.75 1.69 0.99
C GLY A 84 6.75 1.04 1.91
N PRO A 85 7.64 1.83 2.52
CA PRO A 85 8.56 1.34 3.56
C PRO A 85 7.81 1.00 4.85
N HIS A 86 8.41 0.14 5.66
CA HIS A 86 7.96 -0.11 7.03
C HIS A 86 7.85 1.21 7.84
N GLY A 87 6.72 1.40 8.54
CA GLY A 87 6.54 2.48 9.51
C GLY A 87 5.17 3.16 9.44
N ALA A 88 4.98 4.24 10.20
CA ALA A 88 3.66 4.82 10.49
C ALA A 88 2.76 5.09 9.27
N GLY A 89 3.33 5.43 8.11
CA GLY A 89 2.56 5.57 6.87
C GLY A 89 1.81 4.28 6.48
N MET A 90 2.45 3.12 6.66
CA MET A 90 1.88 1.79 6.37
C MET A 90 0.79 1.39 7.38
N MET A 91 0.70 2.02 8.55
CA MET A 91 -0.41 1.76 9.49
C MET A 91 -1.78 2.10 8.89
N ASN A 92 -1.81 2.94 7.84
CA ASN A 92 -3.03 3.30 7.16
C ASN A 92 -3.74 2.12 6.45
N ILE A 93 -3.10 0.95 6.30
CA ILE A 93 -3.79 -0.25 5.79
C ILE A 93 -4.97 -0.67 6.68
N LEU A 94 -5.03 -0.22 7.94
CA LEU A 94 -6.20 -0.44 8.79
C LEU A 94 -7.51 0.08 8.18
N TRP A 95 -7.42 1.08 7.30
CA TRP A 95 -8.58 1.68 6.63
C TRP A 95 -8.84 1.12 5.23
N SER A 96 -7.99 0.23 4.70
CA SER A 96 -8.21 -0.34 3.37
C SER A 96 -9.22 -1.48 3.39
N SER A 97 -9.83 -1.71 2.24
CA SER A 97 -10.90 -2.70 2.07
C SER A 97 -10.32 -4.12 1.84
N PRO A 98 -11.01 -5.20 2.27
CA PRO A 98 -10.61 -6.60 2.00
C PRO A 98 -10.21 -6.87 0.56
N GLY A 99 -9.13 -7.61 0.33
CA GLY A 99 -8.54 -7.89 -0.99
C GLY A 99 -7.63 -6.78 -1.53
N THR A 100 -7.17 -5.86 -0.69
CA THR A 100 -6.15 -4.86 -1.10
C THR A 100 -4.77 -5.51 -1.10
N HIS A 101 -3.93 -5.19 -2.10
CA HIS A 101 -2.55 -5.65 -2.12
C HIS A 101 -1.67 -4.68 -1.32
N VAL A 102 -0.89 -5.20 -0.38
CA VAL A 102 0.04 -4.44 0.46
C VAL A 102 1.45 -4.91 0.15
N VAL A 103 2.27 -4.02 -0.41
CA VAL A 103 3.68 -4.25 -0.74
C VAL A 103 4.55 -3.48 0.24
N GLU A 104 5.16 -4.21 1.15
CA GLU A 104 6.07 -3.64 2.13
C GLU A 104 7.52 -3.72 1.65
N ILE A 105 8.21 -2.58 1.62
CA ILE A 105 9.63 -2.53 1.29
C ILE A 105 10.48 -2.89 2.52
N GLY A 106 11.23 -3.97 2.40
CA GLY A 106 12.12 -4.51 3.42
C GLY A 106 13.37 -3.67 3.70
N TYR A 107 14.04 -3.97 4.80
CA TYR A 107 15.38 -3.48 5.13
C TYR A 107 16.19 -4.61 5.78
N THR A 108 17.52 -4.54 5.73
CA THR A 108 18.38 -5.67 6.11
C THR A 108 19.01 -5.54 7.50
N THR A 109 19.13 -4.32 8.04
CA THR A 109 19.83 -4.07 9.31
C THR A 109 19.18 -2.97 10.15
N GLY A 110 19.64 -2.81 11.40
CA GLY A 110 19.24 -1.72 12.31
C GLY A 110 18.20 -2.14 13.34
N MET A 111 17.13 -2.81 12.90
CA MET A 111 16.15 -3.45 13.78
C MET A 111 15.73 -4.81 13.21
N THR A 112 15.16 -5.67 14.06
CA THR A 112 14.45 -6.86 13.57
C THR A 112 13.25 -6.43 12.78
N PHE A 113 13.07 -6.99 11.58
CA PHE A 113 11.93 -6.69 10.71
C PHE A 113 10.62 -7.19 11.37
N PRO A 114 9.70 -6.31 11.81
CA PRO A 114 8.49 -6.72 12.50
C PRO A 114 7.45 -7.29 11.53
N GLU A 115 6.80 -8.39 11.91
CA GLU A 115 5.77 -9.06 11.10
C GLU A 115 4.38 -8.37 11.18
N MET A 116 4.27 -7.22 11.85
CA MET A 116 2.98 -6.64 12.23
C MET A 116 2.07 -6.29 11.05
N TYR A 117 2.63 -5.89 9.90
CA TYR A 117 1.84 -5.60 8.71
C TYR A 117 1.41 -6.86 7.96
N ALA A 118 2.20 -7.94 8.03
CA ALA A 118 1.82 -9.25 7.52
C ALA A 118 0.64 -9.80 8.32
N GLU A 119 0.74 -9.77 9.65
CA GLU A 119 -0.32 -10.19 10.57
C GLU A 119 -1.59 -9.34 10.39
N MET A 120 -1.45 -8.01 10.33
CA MET A 120 -2.60 -7.13 10.10
C MET A 120 -3.24 -7.38 8.73
N SER A 121 -2.43 -7.60 7.68
CA SER A 121 -2.94 -7.93 6.35
C SER A 121 -3.71 -9.24 6.33
N LEU A 122 -3.23 -10.27 7.04
CA LEU A 122 -3.95 -11.54 7.17
C LEU A 122 -5.35 -11.35 7.78
N HIS A 123 -5.46 -10.57 8.86
CA HIS A 123 -6.73 -10.35 9.55
C HIS A 123 -7.67 -9.38 8.83
N LEU A 124 -7.15 -8.54 7.94
CA LEU A 124 -7.93 -7.62 7.09
C LEU A 124 -8.23 -8.22 5.71
N GLU A 125 -7.92 -9.51 5.49
CA GLU A 125 -8.12 -10.22 4.22
C GLU A 125 -7.40 -9.53 3.04
N HIS A 126 -6.22 -8.95 3.30
CA HIS A 126 -5.36 -8.37 2.27
C HIS A 126 -4.41 -9.40 1.65
N HIS A 127 -3.88 -9.09 0.47
CA HIS A 127 -2.76 -9.80 -0.13
C HIS A 127 -1.45 -9.11 0.27
N TYR A 128 -0.62 -9.77 1.08
CA TYR A 128 0.62 -9.17 1.60
C TYR A 128 1.86 -9.66 0.83
N TRP A 129 2.72 -8.71 0.48
CA TRP A 129 3.96 -8.93 -0.27
C TRP A 129 5.11 -8.21 0.42
N ILE A 130 6.27 -8.87 0.48
CA ILE A 130 7.53 -8.24 0.89
C ILE A 130 8.37 -8.05 -0.35
N CYS A 131 8.72 -6.80 -0.63
CA CYS A 131 9.72 -6.45 -1.63
C CYS A 131 11.08 -6.33 -0.95
N LYS A 132 12.10 -6.94 -1.55
CA LYS A 132 13.48 -6.80 -1.07
C LYS A 132 13.91 -5.34 -1.09
N GLY A 133 14.51 -4.92 0.01
CA GLY A 133 15.17 -3.63 0.12
C GLY A 133 16.46 -3.76 0.91
N HIS A 134 17.44 -2.94 0.57
CA HIS A 134 18.78 -2.91 1.14
C HIS A 134 18.96 -1.60 1.91
N GLY A 135 19.45 -1.69 3.15
CA GLY A 135 19.68 -0.53 3.97
C GLY A 135 19.46 -0.81 5.44
N ASN A 136 19.53 0.25 6.23
CA ASN A 136 19.33 0.21 7.66
C ASN A 136 17.99 0.86 8.02
N TYR A 137 17.30 0.35 9.04
CA TYR A 137 16.06 0.93 9.55
C TYR A 137 16.14 2.44 9.84
N TYR A 138 17.32 2.95 10.17
CA TYR A 138 17.55 4.36 10.52
C TYR A 138 18.07 5.21 9.35
N THR A 139 18.23 4.66 8.16
CA THR A 139 18.75 5.34 6.96
C THR A 139 17.77 5.22 5.79
N PRO A 140 17.97 5.94 4.68
CA PRO A 140 17.29 5.62 3.43
C PRO A 140 17.46 4.14 3.05
N ILE A 141 16.46 3.60 2.35
CA ILE A 141 16.40 2.21 1.86
C ILE A 141 16.49 2.24 0.33
N HIS A 142 17.31 1.34 -0.21
CA HIS A 142 17.36 1.04 -1.63
C HIS A 142 16.42 -0.13 -1.95
N VAL A 143 15.49 0.05 -2.87
CA VAL A 143 14.61 -1.02 -3.35
C VAL A 143 15.37 -1.91 -4.33
N ASP A 144 15.19 -3.23 -4.23
CA ASP A 144 15.52 -4.14 -5.31
C ASP A 144 14.46 -3.99 -6.43
N MET A 145 14.81 -3.26 -7.49
CA MET A 145 13.87 -2.93 -8.55
C MET A 145 13.43 -4.15 -9.37
N ASP A 146 14.25 -5.19 -9.49
CA ASP A 146 13.87 -6.40 -10.20
C ASP A 146 12.81 -7.17 -9.41
N ASP A 147 12.99 -7.27 -8.09
CA ASP A 147 12.01 -7.87 -7.16
C ASP A 147 10.70 -7.06 -7.15
N PHE A 148 10.80 -5.73 -7.09
CA PHE A 148 9.64 -4.83 -7.16
C PHE A 148 8.85 -5.02 -8.46
N MET A 149 9.54 -5.01 -9.61
CA MET A 149 8.91 -5.20 -10.92
C MET A 149 8.24 -6.56 -11.02
N TYR A 150 8.87 -7.62 -10.50
CA TYR A 150 8.29 -8.95 -10.46
C TYR A 150 6.99 -8.96 -9.64
N ILE A 151 7.03 -8.50 -8.39
CA ILE A 151 5.87 -8.44 -7.49
C ILE A 151 4.74 -7.64 -8.11
N PHE A 152 5.04 -6.44 -8.62
CA PHE A 152 4.01 -5.59 -9.22
C PHE A 152 3.34 -6.27 -10.43
N ASN A 153 4.11 -6.93 -11.30
CA ASN A 153 3.53 -7.67 -12.42
C ASN A 153 2.66 -8.85 -11.98
N GLN A 154 3.01 -9.55 -10.89
CA GLN A 154 2.15 -10.60 -10.32
C GLN A 154 0.84 -10.03 -9.81
N ILE A 155 0.90 -8.92 -9.06
CA ILE A 155 -0.30 -8.23 -8.56
C ILE A 155 -1.20 -7.80 -9.72
N MET A 156 -0.65 -7.17 -10.75
CA MET A 156 -1.44 -6.74 -11.91
C MET A 156 -2.11 -7.94 -12.61
N HIS A 157 -1.41 -9.07 -12.71
CA HIS A 157 -1.99 -10.30 -13.25
C HIS A 157 -3.14 -10.85 -12.39
N GLU A 158 -3.01 -10.86 -11.06
CA GLU A 158 -4.09 -11.28 -10.15
C GLU A 158 -5.32 -10.39 -10.29
N ILE A 159 -5.13 -9.07 -10.34
CA ILE A 159 -6.21 -8.10 -10.54
C ILE A 159 -6.90 -8.30 -11.90
N GLU A 160 -6.15 -8.58 -12.97
CA GLU A 160 -6.72 -8.89 -14.29
C GLU A 160 -7.62 -10.12 -14.23
N MET A 161 -7.15 -11.19 -13.58
CA MET A 161 -7.90 -12.43 -13.43
C MET A 161 -9.16 -12.26 -12.58
N GLU A 162 -9.14 -11.38 -11.58
CA GLU A 162 -10.35 -11.00 -10.83
C GLU A 162 -11.35 -10.24 -11.69
N LYS A 163 -10.91 -9.22 -12.44
CA LYS A 163 -11.76 -8.45 -13.36
C LYS A 163 -12.39 -9.32 -14.45
N ALA A 164 -11.71 -10.40 -14.86
CA ALA A 164 -12.24 -11.35 -15.85
C ALA A 164 -13.29 -12.30 -15.28
N ARG A 165 -13.40 -12.42 -13.94
CA ARG A 165 -14.35 -13.30 -13.24
C ARG A 165 -15.60 -12.57 -12.74
N SER A 166 -15.54 -11.24 -12.64
CA SER A 166 -16.66 -10.35 -12.27
C SER A 166 -17.53 -9.99 -13.47
#